data_AF-A0AAW1Q8J5-F1
#
_entry.id   AF-A0AAW1Q8J5-F1
#
_cell.length_a   1.000
_cell.length_b   1.000
_cell.length_c   1.000
_cell.angle_alpha   90.00
_cell.angle_beta   90.00
_cell.angle_gamma   90.00
#
_symmetry.space_group_name_H-M   'P 1'
#
loop_
_entity.id
_entity.type
_entity.pdbx_description
1 polymer ?
#
loop_
_entity_poly.entity_id
_entity_poly.type
_entity_poly.pdbx_seq_one_letter_code
_entity_poly.pdbx_strand_id
1 'polypeptide(L)'
;MRHHSLSCSSKITTLACLCLLAACTPLLAQQGGSATGTVSTLTLDDLVVSFGTNAQDEHIGLARSTRAWRKGVRAVISQNQVVPAELKEEGDRYQETYLHYADRGPEMAGFSQYPGDARAALAPFLAARHVGVDNFKWVLFGDDDTIWFWEGLLRLLEQFDPETPYIITDGAYWHNWGRPAAPNFDEDGPPRCLPCHFNQSAYQPRQGALFTPPIGCPCTPQLLCANDHRGILDQFCAFPAVMNDPMAGPIYSVDGGAGAIMSTGLFKSLDFDSVEKCITTSHGSAGDHIFSYCMWNMGHAMTLPNTNSMPTGDLSTRMFSPGETDAIFHNDNKRFDIMARLIWAAEGSPNCDVACEHQLMTLVSAHIKSRNVRNLQAATLLIRAFSELYDAFLASRGLKLHRLTPAGPTPQHVLRRTTASTRRLLESVDTI
;
A
#
# COMPACT_ATOMS: atom_id res chain seq x y z
N MET A 1 -34.13 55.52 -36.46
CA MET A 1 -33.46 56.82 -36.24
C MET A 1 -32.94 56.86 -34.80
N ARG A 2 -31.62 57.06 -34.67
CA ARG A 2 -30.85 57.46 -33.47
C ARG A 2 -30.84 56.52 -32.25
N HIS A 3 -29.83 55.66 -32.23
CA HIS A 3 -29.22 55.11 -31.02
C HIS A 3 -28.42 56.21 -30.29
N HIS A 4 -28.65 56.37 -28.99
CA HIS A 4 -27.79 57.15 -28.10
C HIS A 4 -26.78 56.22 -27.43
N SER A 5 -25.50 56.43 -27.73
CA SER A 5 -24.36 55.84 -27.02
C SER A 5 -23.94 56.81 -25.92
N LEU A 6 -23.92 56.35 -24.67
CA LEU A 6 -23.32 57.07 -23.55
C LEU A 6 -21.89 56.56 -23.36
N SER A 7 -20.94 57.43 -23.67
CA SER A 7 -19.52 57.32 -23.35
C SER A 7 -19.31 57.83 -21.92
N CYS A 8 -18.71 57.02 -21.05
CA CYS A 8 -18.24 57.45 -19.74
C CYS A 8 -16.72 57.23 -19.67
N SER A 9 -16.01 58.35 -19.63
CA SER A 9 -14.55 58.45 -19.56
C SER A 9 -14.11 58.36 -18.10
N SER A 10 -13.35 57.31 -17.74
CA SER A 10 -12.62 57.26 -16.47
C SER A 10 -11.14 57.54 -16.72
N LYS A 11 -10.67 58.62 -16.10
CA LYS A 11 -9.28 59.07 -16.08
C LYS A 11 -8.47 58.09 -15.23
N ILE A 12 -7.43 57.49 -15.83
CA ILE A 12 -6.42 56.72 -15.12
C ILE A 12 -5.38 57.70 -14.59
N THR A 13 -5.33 57.86 -13.26
CA THR A 13 -4.30 58.60 -12.55
C THR A 13 -3.07 57.70 -12.42
N THR A 14 -1.98 58.08 -13.09
CA THR A 14 -0.67 57.44 -13.02
C THR A 14 -0.02 57.74 -11.67
N LEU A 15 -0.03 56.77 -10.75
CA LEU A 15 0.81 56.80 -9.55
C LEU A 15 2.12 56.07 -9.85
N ALA A 16 3.20 56.83 -9.98
CA ALA A 16 4.56 56.31 -10.09
C ALA A 16 5.00 55.75 -8.73
N CYS A 17 4.96 54.43 -8.57
CA CYS A 17 5.57 53.74 -7.44
C CYS A 17 7.02 53.40 -7.83
N LEU A 18 7.99 54.16 -7.30
CA LEU A 18 9.41 53.81 -7.32
C LEU A 18 9.60 52.54 -6.46
N CYS A 19 9.63 51.37 -7.10
CA CYS A 19 10.13 50.16 -6.46
C CYS A 19 11.66 50.18 -6.50
N LEU A 20 12.28 50.25 -5.31
CA LEU A 20 13.67 49.92 -5.11
C LEU A 20 13.95 48.50 -5.63
N LEU A 21 14.82 48.41 -6.63
CA LEU A 21 15.49 47.18 -7.04
C LEU A 21 16.49 46.77 -5.95
N ALA A 22 16.00 46.09 -4.92
CA ALA A 22 16.86 45.26 -4.09
C ALA A 22 17.07 43.93 -4.83
N ALA A 23 18.31 43.71 -5.28
CA ALA A 23 18.75 42.46 -5.87
C ALA A 23 18.63 41.31 -4.84
N CYS A 24 17.51 40.60 -4.86
CA CYS A 24 17.41 39.28 -4.24
C CYS A 24 18.08 38.26 -5.17
N THR A 25 19.39 38.09 -5.01
CA THR A 25 20.07 36.86 -5.43
C THR A 25 19.46 35.68 -4.66
N PRO A 26 18.92 34.63 -5.31
CA PRO A 26 18.53 33.43 -4.62
C PRO A 26 19.83 32.71 -4.21
N LEU A 27 20.18 32.83 -2.93
CA LEU A 27 21.19 32.01 -2.29
C LEU A 27 20.59 30.60 -2.12
N LEU A 28 20.49 29.84 -3.22
CA LEU A 28 20.33 28.38 -3.19
C LEU A 28 21.66 27.79 -2.73
N ALA A 29 21.94 27.97 -1.44
CA ALA A 29 22.97 27.20 -0.74
C ALA A 29 22.43 25.77 -0.66
N GLN A 30 22.86 24.95 -1.60
CA GLN A 30 22.86 23.50 -1.50
C GLN A 30 23.71 23.16 -0.27
N GLN A 31 23.10 23.15 0.91
CA GLN A 31 23.69 22.58 2.10
C GLN A 31 23.72 21.06 1.91
N GLY A 32 24.73 20.59 1.18
CA GLY A 32 25.19 19.21 1.18
C GLY A 32 25.88 18.88 2.49
N GLY A 33 25.22 19.16 3.62
CA GLY A 33 25.64 18.65 4.90
C GLY A 33 25.46 17.14 4.87
N SER A 34 26.54 16.40 4.62
CA SER A 34 26.62 14.99 4.99
C SER A 34 26.45 14.89 6.50
N ALA A 35 25.21 14.91 6.97
CA ALA A 35 24.87 14.50 8.31
C ALA A 35 25.31 13.05 8.42
N THR A 36 26.41 12.82 9.14
CA THR A 36 26.84 11.50 9.61
C THR A 36 25.89 11.04 10.73
N GLY A 37 24.58 11.10 10.47
CA GLY A 37 23.58 10.53 11.34
C GLY A 37 23.83 9.03 11.39
N THR A 38 24.00 8.49 12.58
CA THR A 38 23.92 7.05 12.82
C THR A 38 22.62 6.57 12.21
N VAL A 39 22.70 5.83 11.11
CA VAL A 39 21.56 5.20 10.46
C VAL A 39 20.90 4.31 11.52
N SER A 40 19.78 4.77 12.08
CA SER A 40 19.00 3.97 13.02
C SER A 40 18.59 2.71 12.28
N THR A 41 19.12 1.56 12.71
CA THR A 41 18.80 0.28 12.11
C THR A 41 17.30 0.03 12.27
N LEU A 42 16.60 -0.18 11.14
CA LEU A 42 15.19 -0.52 11.13
C LEU A 42 15.01 -1.92 11.74
N THR A 43 14.06 -2.06 12.66
CA THR A 43 13.72 -3.33 13.31
C THR A 43 12.24 -3.63 13.19
N LEU A 44 11.81 -4.85 13.52
CA LEU A 44 10.38 -5.19 13.50
C LEU A 44 9.58 -4.44 14.57
N ASP A 45 10.23 -4.00 15.64
CA ASP A 45 9.59 -3.14 16.65
C ASP A 45 9.22 -1.77 16.07
N ASP A 46 9.86 -1.33 14.99
CA ASP A 46 9.52 -0.09 14.28
C ASP A 46 8.25 -0.21 13.42
N LEU A 47 7.66 -1.42 13.31
CA LEU A 47 6.54 -1.71 12.44
C LEU A 47 5.25 -1.98 13.24
N VAL A 48 4.11 -1.62 12.63
CA VAL A 48 2.77 -1.97 13.11
C VAL A 48 1.95 -2.45 11.93
N VAL A 49 1.41 -3.66 11.99
CA VAL A 49 0.45 -4.14 10.97
C VAL A 49 -0.96 -3.72 11.36
N SER A 50 -1.76 -3.25 10.40
CA SER A 50 -3.13 -2.85 10.64
C SER A 50 -4.08 -3.21 9.51
N PHE A 51 -5.25 -3.69 9.88
CA PHE A 51 -6.35 -4.01 8.98
C PHE A 51 -7.68 -4.04 9.74
N GLY A 52 -8.78 -3.93 8.98
CA GLY A 52 -10.12 -4.17 9.48
C GLY A 52 -10.55 -5.62 9.23
N THR A 53 -11.34 -6.18 10.14
CA THR A 53 -11.98 -7.50 9.97
C THR A 53 -13.46 -7.41 10.35
N ASN A 54 -14.25 -8.41 9.95
CA ASN A 54 -15.60 -8.62 10.49
C ASN A 54 -15.55 -9.72 11.57
N ALA A 55 -16.15 -9.48 12.75
CA ALA A 55 -16.21 -10.47 13.82
C ALA A 55 -17.26 -11.57 13.56
N GLN A 56 -18.29 -11.26 12.75
CA GLN A 56 -19.47 -12.10 12.56
C GLN A 56 -19.31 -13.11 11.40
N ASP A 57 -18.51 -12.78 10.38
CA ASP A 57 -18.51 -13.47 9.09
C ASP A 57 -17.31 -14.40 8.88
N GLU A 58 -16.84 -15.10 9.91
CA GLU A 58 -15.66 -16.00 9.86
C GLU A 58 -14.31 -15.30 9.55
N HIS A 59 -14.31 -14.03 9.17
CA HIS A 59 -13.15 -13.21 8.84
C HIS A 59 -12.12 -13.11 9.97
N ILE A 60 -12.55 -13.20 11.24
CA ILE A 60 -11.61 -13.33 12.37
C ILE A 60 -10.71 -14.57 12.23
N GLY A 61 -11.20 -15.63 11.60
CA GLY A 61 -10.42 -16.80 11.24
C GLY A 61 -9.36 -16.52 10.18
N LEU A 62 -9.63 -15.64 9.21
CA LEU A 62 -8.63 -15.21 8.22
C LEU A 62 -7.52 -14.42 8.92
N ALA A 63 -7.90 -13.46 9.76
CA ALA A 63 -6.95 -12.71 10.58
C ALA A 63 -6.05 -13.64 11.42
N ARG A 64 -6.63 -14.68 12.03
CA ARG A 64 -5.88 -15.72 12.76
C ARG A 64 -4.95 -16.51 11.84
N SER A 65 -5.39 -16.85 10.63
CA SER A 65 -4.62 -17.65 9.68
C SER A 65 -3.37 -16.91 9.16
N THR A 66 -3.44 -15.59 9.02
CA THR A 66 -2.32 -14.73 8.59
C THR A 66 -1.30 -14.44 9.70
N ARG A 67 -1.48 -14.92 10.94
CA ARG A 67 -0.53 -14.74 12.06
C ARG A 67 0.89 -15.22 11.78
N ALA A 68 1.04 -16.32 11.02
CA ALA A 68 2.36 -16.84 10.69
C ALA A 68 3.23 -15.77 9.99
N TRP A 69 2.57 -14.90 9.22
CA TRP A 69 3.21 -13.81 8.52
C TRP A 69 3.50 -12.61 9.39
N ARG A 70 2.82 -12.39 10.53
CA ARG A 70 3.02 -11.23 11.42
C ARG A 70 3.80 -11.53 12.69
N LYS A 71 4.51 -12.66 12.74
CA LYS A 71 5.25 -13.07 13.92
C LYS A 71 6.22 -11.96 14.36
N GLY A 72 6.24 -11.62 15.64
CA GLY A 72 7.18 -10.63 16.19
C GLY A 72 7.01 -9.19 15.67
N VAL A 73 5.88 -8.89 15.06
CA VAL A 73 5.45 -7.53 14.70
C VAL A 73 4.16 -7.25 15.44
N ARG A 74 4.02 -6.03 15.97
CA ARG A 74 2.75 -5.61 16.60
C ARG A 74 1.66 -5.53 15.54
N ALA A 75 0.48 -6.06 15.85
CA ALA A 75 -0.69 -5.91 14.99
C ALA A 75 -1.83 -5.19 15.73
N VAL A 76 -2.51 -4.27 15.06
CA VAL A 76 -3.73 -3.64 15.57
C VAL A 76 -4.87 -3.88 14.59
N ILE A 77 -5.84 -4.66 15.04
CA ILE A 77 -6.92 -5.23 14.22
C ILE A 77 -8.24 -4.61 14.68
N SER A 78 -8.92 -3.89 13.80
CA SER A 78 -10.22 -3.31 14.11
C SER A 78 -11.36 -4.26 13.72
N GLN A 79 -12.38 -4.40 14.56
CA GLN A 79 -13.58 -5.23 14.28
C GLN A 79 -14.90 -4.53 14.64
N ASN A 80 -16.01 -5.01 14.07
CA ASN A 80 -17.35 -4.43 14.26
C ASN A 80 -18.05 -4.80 15.57
N GLN A 81 -17.50 -5.70 16.38
CA GLN A 81 -18.09 -6.12 17.65
C GLN A 81 -17.21 -5.70 18.83
N VAL A 82 -17.83 -5.56 20.01
CA VAL A 82 -17.10 -5.38 21.26
C VAL A 82 -16.13 -6.55 21.42
N VAL A 83 -14.87 -6.25 21.72
CA VAL A 83 -13.81 -7.25 21.81
C VAL A 83 -14.04 -8.12 23.04
N PRO A 84 -14.32 -9.43 22.87
CA PRO A 84 -14.50 -10.33 24.01
C PRO A 84 -13.17 -10.55 24.73
N ALA A 85 -13.22 -10.83 26.04
CA ALA A 85 -12.03 -10.97 26.87
C ALA A 85 -11.11 -12.09 26.36
N GLU A 86 -11.70 -13.19 25.88
CA GLU A 86 -10.97 -14.35 25.36
C GLU A 86 -10.17 -13.99 24.10
N LEU A 87 -10.71 -13.14 23.23
CA LEU A 87 -10.01 -12.69 22.02
C LEU A 87 -8.88 -11.72 22.39
N LYS A 88 -9.08 -10.89 23.42
CA LYS A 88 -8.02 -10.01 23.94
C LYS A 88 -6.86 -10.83 24.52
N GLU A 89 -7.15 -11.78 25.40
CA GLU A 89 -6.14 -12.69 25.97
C GLU A 89 -5.43 -13.51 24.89
N GLU A 90 -6.16 -13.92 23.85
CA GLU A 90 -5.57 -14.57 22.69
C GLU A 90 -4.60 -13.64 21.95
N GLY A 91 -5.03 -12.42 21.63
CA GLY A 91 -4.24 -11.42 20.92
C GLY A 91 -2.95 -11.05 21.66
N ASP A 92 -3.02 -10.88 22.98
CA ASP A 92 -1.86 -10.56 23.83
C ASP A 92 -0.72 -11.60 23.68
N ARG A 93 -1.06 -12.89 23.46
CA ARG A 93 -0.07 -13.95 23.23
C ARG A 93 0.66 -13.84 21.90
N TYR A 94 0.10 -13.11 20.94
CA TYR A 94 0.62 -12.96 19.58
C TYR A 94 1.02 -11.52 19.24
N GLN A 95 1.08 -10.61 20.23
CA GLN A 95 1.31 -9.18 20.03
C GLN A 95 0.24 -8.52 19.14
N GLU A 96 -1.00 -9.01 19.21
CA GLU A 96 -2.15 -8.47 18.49
C GLU A 96 -3.08 -7.73 19.45
N THR A 97 -3.45 -6.51 19.10
CA THR A 97 -4.50 -5.77 19.80
C THR A 97 -5.75 -5.72 18.93
N TYR A 98 -6.87 -6.16 19.48
CA TYR A 98 -8.17 -6.00 18.85
C TYR A 98 -8.85 -4.73 19.34
N LEU A 99 -9.36 -3.93 18.41
CA LEU A 99 -10.11 -2.71 18.68
C LEU A 99 -11.55 -2.87 18.17
N HIS A 100 -12.49 -2.24 18.86
CA HIS A 100 -13.87 -2.14 18.38
C HIS A 100 -14.06 -0.84 17.60
N TYR A 101 -14.57 -0.95 16.38
CA TYR A 101 -15.08 0.16 15.58
C TYR A 101 -16.34 -0.31 14.85
N ALA A 102 -17.50 0.21 15.27
CA ALA A 102 -18.79 -0.22 14.75
C ALA A 102 -18.90 0.00 13.23
N ASP A 103 -19.68 -0.87 12.58
CA ASP A 103 -20.13 -0.62 11.20
C ASP A 103 -20.98 0.66 11.17
N ARG A 104 -21.04 1.31 10.00
CA ARG A 104 -21.97 2.44 9.83
C ARG A 104 -23.41 1.95 10.01
N GLY A 105 -24.24 2.79 10.63
CA GLY A 105 -25.66 2.52 10.77
C GLY A 105 -26.40 2.53 9.43
N PRO A 106 -27.62 1.96 9.39
CA PRO A 106 -28.43 1.86 8.17
C PRO A 106 -28.79 3.23 7.56
N GLU A 107 -28.74 4.31 8.34
CA GLU A 107 -28.94 5.68 7.87
C GLU A 107 -27.87 6.15 6.86
N MET A 108 -26.72 5.47 6.82
CA MET A 108 -25.64 5.71 5.86
C MET A 108 -25.58 4.63 4.77
N ALA A 109 -26.62 3.81 4.62
CA ALA A 109 -26.71 2.83 3.53
C ALA A 109 -26.67 3.56 2.17
N GLY A 110 -25.75 3.14 1.29
CA GLY A 110 -25.50 3.78 -0.01
C GLY A 110 -24.31 4.75 -0.02
N PHE A 111 -23.68 5.01 1.13
CA PHE A 111 -22.41 5.76 1.17
C PHE A 111 -21.22 4.88 0.79
N SER A 112 -21.18 3.65 1.27
CA SER A 112 -20.17 2.65 0.94
C SER A 112 -20.81 1.38 0.40
N GLN A 113 -20.05 0.55 -0.32
CA GLN A 113 -20.55 -0.72 -0.83
C GLN A 113 -20.79 -1.72 0.33
N TYR A 114 -19.95 -1.68 1.36
CA TYR A 114 -20.02 -2.59 2.50
C TYR A 114 -20.06 -1.84 3.84
N PRO A 115 -20.77 -2.37 4.87
CA PRO A 115 -20.86 -1.74 6.19
C PRO A 115 -19.49 -1.52 6.88
N GLY A 116 -18.53 -2.40 6.60
CA GLY A 116 -17.19 -2.38 7.18
C GLY A 116 -16.18 -1.47 6.48
N ASP A 117 -16.52 -0.82 5.37
CA ASP A 117 -15.57 -0.05 4.57
C ASP A 117 -14.94 1.11 5.36
N ALA A 118 -15.73 1.79 6.20
CA ALA A 118 -15.22 2.85 7.05
C ALA A 118 -14.18 2.35 8.07
N ARG A 119 -14.43 1.16 8.65
CA ARG A 119 -13.50 0.52 9.57
C ARG A 119 -12.21 0.09 8.86
N ALA A 120 -12.33 -0.52 7.68
CA ALA A 120 -11.18 -0.88 6.86
C ALA A 120 -10.32 0.36 6.54
N ALA A 121 -10.95 1.45 6.09
CA ALA A 121 -10.27 2.73 5.81
C ALA A 121 -9.60 3.35 7.05
N LEU A 122 -10.24 3.23 8.23
CA LEU A 122 -9.74 3.79 9.49
C LEU A 122 -8.69 2.94 10.19
N ALA A 123 -8.56 1.67 9.85
CA ALA A 123 -7.66 0.72 10.52
C ALA A 123 -6.26 1.30 10.80
N PRO A 124 -5.50 1.85 9.82
CA PRO A 124 -4.17 2.38 10.07
C PRO A 124 -4.15 3.55 11.06
N PHE A 125 -5.19 4.39 11.09
CA PHE A 125 -5.30 5.52 12.01
C PHE A 125 -5.68 5.07 13.42
N LEU A 126 -6.56 4.06 13.53
CA LEU A 126 -6.87 3.42 14.81
C LEU A 126 -5.62 2.77 15.41
N ALA A 127 -4.79 2.14 14.58
CA ALA A 127 -3.50 1.59 14.98
C ALA A 127 -2.54 2.68 15.47
N ALA A 128 -2.35 3.74 14.68
CA ALA A 128 -1.47 4.85 15.04
C ALA A 128 -1.91 5.53 16.35
N ARG A 129 -3.22 5.74 16.54
CA ARG A 129 -3.79 6.31 17.77
C ARG A 129 -3.60 5.39 18.97
N HIS A 130 -3.77 4.08 18.79
CA HIS A 130 -3.61 3.11 19.87
C HIS A 130 -2.16 2.95 20.31
N VAL A 131 -1.24 2.80 19.34
CA VAL A 131 0.19 2.59 19.61
C VAL A 131 0.88 3.89 20.05
N GLY A 132 0.40 5.04 19.58
CA GLY A 132 1.05 6.34 19.72
C GLY A 132 2.04 6.59 18.58
N VAL A 133 1.91 7.74 17.92
CA VAL A 133 2.66 8.08 16.69
C VAL A 133 4.19 8.07 16.86
N ASP A 134 4.69 8.27 18.07
CA ASP A 134 6.12 8.25 18.37
C ASP A 134 6.68 6.85 18.70
N ASN A 135 5.82 5.82 18.75
CA ASN A 135 6.20 4.46 19.13
C ASN A 135 6.33 3.50 17.94
N PHE A 136 6.36 4.01 16.72
CA PHE A 136 6.60 3.25 15.48
C PHE A 136 7.20 4.17 14.41
N LYS A 137 7.79 3.57 13.37
CA LYS A 137 8.21 4.29 12.16
C LYS A 137 7.25 4.06 11.00
N TRP A 138 6.65 2.86 10.92
CA TRP A 138 5.81 2.46 9.78
C TRP A 138 4.54 1.71 10.21
N VAL A 139 3.41 2.04 9.59
CA VAL A 139 2.17 1.26 9.64
C VAL A 139 1.98 0.53 8.31
N LEU A 140 1.73 -0.77 8.37
CA LEU A 140 1.49 -1.66 7.24
C LEU A 140 -0.01 -1.88 7.13
N PHE A 141 -0.63 -1.24 6.15
CA PHE A 141 -2.08 -1.30 5.91
C PHE A 141 -2.41 -2.36 4.86
N GLY A 142 -3.39 -3.22 5.15
CA GLY A 142 -3.93 -4.18 4.20
C GLY A 142 -5.30 -4.73 4.62
N ASP A 143 -5.71 -5.81 3.96
CA ASP A 143 -6.86 -6.64 4.34
C ASP A 143 -6.46 -7.73 5.35
N ASP A 144 -7.44 -8.45 5.89
CA ASP A 144 -7.22 -9.58 6.82
C ASP A 144 -6.58 -10.82 6.15
N ASP A 145 -6.49 -10.81 4.82
CA ASP A 145 -5.83 -11.79 3.96
C ASP A 145 -4.65 -11.22 3.15
N THR A 146 -4.13 -10.04 3.53
CA THR A 146 -2.84 -9.53 3.05
C THR A 146 -1.69 -10.20 3.82
N ILE A 147 -0.71 -10.72 3.08
CA ILE A 147 0.54 -11.26 3.65
C ILE A 147 1.72 -10.34 3.36
N TRP A 148 2.70 -10.28 4.27
CA TRP A 148 3.84 -9.35 4.23
C TRP A 148 5.18 -10.09 4.18
N PHE A 149 6.03 -9.75 3.22
CA PHE A 149 7.33 -10.36 2.97
C PHE A 149 8.43 -9.48 3.59
N TRP A 150 8.90 -9.86 4.78
CA TRP A 150 9.74 -9.02 5.64
C TRP A 150 11.06 -8.61 5.00
N GLU A 151 11.71 -9.51 4.25
CA GLU A 151 12.99 -9.25 3.61
C GLU A 151 12.88 -8.13 2.55
N GLY A 152 11.84 -8.17 1.72
CA GLY A 152 11.57 -7.12 0.73
C GLY A 152 11.13 -5.82 1.38
N LEU A 153 10.27 -5.91 2.41
CA LEU A 153 9.77 -4.76 3.16
C LEU A 153 10.89 -3.99 3.88
N LEU A 154 11.74 -4.65 4.65
CA LEU A 154 12.80 -3.99 5.41
C LEU A 154 13.81 -3.31 4.47
N ARG A 155 14.21 -4.00 3.40
CA ARG A 155 15.11 -3.43 2.37
C ARG A 155 14.51 -2.22 1.68
N LEU A 156 13.20 -2.23 1.43
CA LEU A 156 12.50 -1.08 0.87
C LEU A 156 12.58 0.10 1.86
N LEU A 157 12.21 -0.11 3.12
CA LEU A 157 12.06 0.95 4.11
C LEU A 157 13.38 1.55 4.61
N GLU A 158 14.50 0.82 4.52
CA GLU A 158 15.85 1.36 4.78
C GLU A 158 16.20 2.59 3.93
N GLN A 159 15.49 2.80 2.82
CA GLN A 159 15.74 3.87 1.86
C GLN A 159 14.85 5.09 2.06
N PHE A 160 13.91 5.03 3.01
CA PHE A 160 12.93 6.10 3.23
C PHE A 160 13.12 6.71 4.61
N ASP A 161 12.96 8.04 4.68
CA ASP A 161 12.87 8.74 5.95
C ASP A 161 11.45 8.59 6.54
N PRO A 162 11.28 7.92 7.70
CA PRO A 162 9.97 7.74 8.31
C PRO A 162 9.31 9.03 8.80
N GLU A 163 10.05 10.13 8.92
CA GLU A 163 9.49 11.44 9.31
C GLU A 163 8.88 12.19 8.11
N THR A 164 9.13 11.74 6.88
CA THR A 164 8.48 12.28 5.68
C THR A 164 7.10 11.64 5.49
N PRO A 165 6.02 12.41 5.20
CA PRO A 165 4.66 11.87 5.13
C PRO A 165 4.39 11.07 3.86
N TYR A 166 4.77 9.79 3.89
CA TYR A 166 4.64 8.83 2.79
C TYR A 166 3.39 7.96 2.90
N ILE A 167 2.82 7.66 1.73
CA ILE A 167 1.95 6.51 1.45
C ILE A 167 2.64 5.72 0.34
N ILE A 168 3.29 4.60 0.66
CA ILE A 168 4.13 3.83 -0.27
C ILE A 168 3.33 2.65 -0.81
N THR A 169 3.13 2.59 -2.12
CA THR A 169 2.57 1.41 -2.82
C THR A 169 2.77 1.50 -4.33
N ASP A 170 3.03 0.37 -5.00
CA ASP A 170 2.87 0.22 -6.45
C ASP A 170 1.60 -0.57 -6.82
N GLY A 171 0.90 -1.12 -5.83
CA GLY A 171 -0.38 -1.81 -5.92
C GLY A 171 -1.54 -0.83 -5.87
N ALA A 172 -1.54 0.17 -6.74
CA ALA A 172 -2.66 1.10 -6.87
C ALA A 172 -3.61 0.63 -7.98
N TYR A 173 -4.91 0.65 -7.69
CA TYR A 173 -5.98 0.50 -8.67
C TYR A 173 -6.07 1.78 -9.52
N TRP A 174 -6.08 1.61 -10.83
CA TRP A 174 -6.22 2.70 -11.81
C TRP A 174 -7.06 2.24 -12.99
N HIS A 175 -8.36 2.51 -12.91
CA HIS A 175 -9.22 2.32 -14.07
C HIS A 175 -9.22 3.60 -14.93
N ASN A 176 -9.46 3.53 -16.24
CA ASN A 176 -9.82 4.69 -17.06
C ASN A 176 -10.88 4.26 -18.07
N TRP A 177 -12.16 4.46 -17.74
CA TRP A 177 -13.29 4.02 -18.57
C TRP A 177 -13.37 4.90 -19.82
N GLY A 178 -12.78 4.40 -20.91
CA GLY A 178 -12.62 5.10 -22.19
C GLY A 178 -11.55 4.47 -23.08
N ARG A 179 -10.65 3.69 -22.47
CA ARG A 179 -9.86 2.65 -23.14
C ARG A 179 -10.40 1.29 -22.68
N PRO A 180 -10.41 0.23 -23.51
CA PRO A 180 -10.68 -1.12 -23.03
C PRO A 180 -9.81 -1.34 -21.79
N ALA A 181 -10.40 -1.84 -20.70
CA ALA A 181 -9.76 -2.00 -19.40
C ALA A 181 -8.40 -2.69 -19.56
N ALA A 182 -7.36 -1.91 -19.81
CA ALA A 182 -6.02 -2.38 -19.76
C ALA A 182 -5.75 -2.43 -18.26
N PRO A 183 -5.60 -3.63 -17.66
CA PRO A 183 -5.19 -3.69 -16.27
C PRO A 183 -3.93 -2.83 -16.13
N ASN A 184 -3.79 -2.11 -15.01
CA ASN A 184 -2.83 -1.05 -14.61
C ASN A 184 -1.35 -1.12 -15.13
N PHE A 185 -1.14 -1.46 -16.40
CA PHE A 185 0.10 -1.92 -17.05
C PHE A 185 0.32 -1.28 -18.41
N ASP A 186 -0.68 -0.59 -18.97
CA ASP A 186 -0.40 0.36 -20.03
C ASP A 186 0.63 1.37 -19.50
N GLU A 187 1.37 1.99 -20.41
CA GLU A 187 2.51 2.90 -20.22
C GLU A 187 2.23 4.13 -19.30
N ASP A 188 1.05 4.13 -18.68
CA ASP A 188 0.26 5.23 -18.15
C ASP A 188 -0.23 5.01 -16.71
N GLY A 189 0.29 4.00 -15.98
CA GLY A 189 -0.15 3.63 -14.62
C GLY A 189 -0.42 4.81 -13.65
N PRO A 190 -1.08 4.57 -12.51
CA PRO A 190 -1.65 5.64 -11.69
C PRO A 190 -0.66 6.76 -11.36
N PRO A 191 -1.08 8.05 -11.37
CA PRO A 191 -0.24 9.17 -11.01
C PRO A 191 0.40 8.99 -9.63
N ARG A 192 1.73 8.94 -9.58
CA ARG A 192 2.49 8.67 -8.36
C ARG A 192 3.79 9.48 -8.35
N CYS A 193 4.30 9.79 -7.18
CA CYS A 193 5.61 10.43 -7.05
C CYS A 193 6.72 9.38 -6.90
N LEU A 194 7.93 9.78 -7.27
CA LEU A 194 9.17 9.11 -6.90
C LEU A 194 9.58 9.52 -5.48
N PRO A 195 10.26 8.64 -4.74
CA PRO A 195 10.69 8.93 -3.38
C PRO A 195 11.78 10.00 -3.32
N CYS A 196 12.12 10.41 -2.10
CA CYS A 196 13.21 11.35 -1.86
C CYS A 196 14.53 10.80 -2.36
N HIS A 197 15.39 11.70 -2.83
CA HIS A 197 16.74 11.35 -3.29
C HIS A 197 16.75 10.26 -4.36
N PHE A 198 15.62 10.03 -5.01
CA PHE A 198 15.51 9.07 -6.09
C PHE A 198 16.45 9.49 -7.22
N ASN A 199 17.30 8.56 -7.65
CA ASN A 199 18.22 8.83 -8.72
C ASN A 199 17.47 8.79 -10.07
N GLN A 200 16.93 9.94 -10.46
CA GLN A 200 16.18 10.07 -11.72
C GLN A 200 17.01 9.67 -12.94
N SER A 201 18.34 9.78 -12.89
CA SER A 201 19.21 9.32 -13.99
C SER A 201 19.25 7.79 -14.15
N ALA A 202 18.98 7.04 -13.08
CA ALA A 202 18.84 5.58 -13.12
C ALA A 202 17.45 5.15 -13.63
N TYR A 203 16.48 6.07 -13.62
CA TYR A 203 15.16 5.82 -14.16
C TYR A 203 15.15 6.02 -15.66
N GLN A 204 15.03 4.91 -16.38
CA GLN A 204 14.72 4.94 -17.79
C GLN A 204 13.21 4.74 -17.93
N PRO A 205 12.41 5.83 -18.08
CA PRO A 205 11.02 5.65 -18.44
C PRO A 205 10.96 4.84 -19.73
N ARG A 206 9.98 3.94 -19.85
CA ARG A 206 9.73 3.27 -21.12
C ARG A 206 9.53 4.34 -22.20
N GLN A 207 10.14 4.14 -23.37
CA GLN A 207 9.86 5.00 -24.52
C GLN A 207 8.35 4.98 -24.79
N GLY A 208 7.70 6.15 -24.73
CA GLY A 208 6.25 6.27 -24.90
C GLY A 208 5.46 6.53 -23.61
N ALA A 209 6.05 6.43 -22.42
CA ALA A 209 5.35 6.70 -21.16
C ALA A 209 4.71 8.11 -21.16
N LEU A 210 3.38 8.20 -21.01
CA LEU A 210 2.67 9.48 -21.07
C LEU A 210 2.70 10.25 -19.73
N PHE A 211 3.17 9.62 -18.66
CA PHE A 211 3.33 10.24 -17.35
C PHE A 211 4.76 10.05 -16.84
N THR A 212 5.42 11.14 -16.48
CA THR A 212 6.74 11.10 -15.83
C THR A 212 6.55 11.41 -14.34
N PRO A 213 6.70 10.40 -13.45
CA PRO A 213 6.59 10.60 -12.02
C PRO A 213 7.53 11.71 -11.51
N PRO A 214 7.02 12.74 -10.82
CA PRO A 214 7.88 13.75 -10.19
C PRO A 214 8.50 13.22 -8.91
N ILE A 215 9.66 13.74 -8.51
CA ILE A 215 10.19 13.52 -7.16
C ILE A 215 9.34 14.33 -6.17
N GLY A 216 8.75 13.68 -5.17
CA GLY A 216 7.80 14.32 -4.25
C GLY A 216 7.95 13.84 -2.81
N CYS A 217 8.43 14.72 -1.93
CA CYS A 217 8.57 14.49 -0.49
C CYS A 217 8.05 15.67 0.34
N PRO A 218 6.79 15.61 0.80
CA PRO A 218 5.82 14.54 0.52
C PRO A 218 5.33 14.54 -0.92
N CYS A 219 4.79 13.39 -1.35
CA CYS A 219 4.00 13.33 -2.57
C CYS A 219 2.65 14.00 -2.33
N THR A 220 2.31 15.00 -3.12
CA THR A 220 1.05 15.75 -2.99
C THR A 220 0.23 15.68 -4.28
N PRO A 221 -1.10 15.77 -4.20
CA PRO A 221 -1.97 15.93 -5.36
C PRO A 221 -1.54 17.06 -6.29
N GLN A 222 -1.19 18.23 -5.74
CA GLN A 222 -0.81 19.41 -6.53
C GLN A 222 0.47 19.16 -7.32
N LEU A 223 1.42 18.44 -6.73
CA LEU A 223 2.65 18.04 -7.44
C LEU A 223 2.33 17.09 -8.59
N LEU A 224 1.45 16.11 -8.38
CA LEU A 224 1.02 15.20 -9.44
C LEU A 224 0.31 15.93 -10.58
N CYS A 225 -0.62 16.84 -10.28
CA CYS A 225 -1.30 17.64 -11.31
C CYS A 225 -0.36 18.53 -12.11
N ALA A 226 0.59 19.18 -11.43
CA ALA A 226 1.55 20.06 -12.11
C ALA A 226 2.42 19.30 -13.13
N ASN A 227 2.51 17.98 -12.99
CA ASN A 227 3.24 17.07 -13.88
C ASN A 227 2.29 16.20 -14.73
N ASP A 228 0.98 16.43 -14.68
CA ASP A 228 0.02 15.68 -15.48
C ASP A 228 -0.21 16.37 -16.84
N HIS A 229 0.59 15.97 -17.81
CA HIS A 229 0.46 16.45 -19.19
C HIS A 229 -0.68 15.78 -19.98
N ARG A 230 -1.39 14.82 -19.36
CA ARG A 230 -2.44 14.03 -20.02
C ARG A 230 -3.83 14.63 -19.83
N GLY A 231 -3.98 15.58 -18.90
CA GLY A 231 -5.29 16.12 -18.51
C GLY A 231 -6.19 15.09 -17.84
N ILE A 232 -5.59 14.11 -17.17
CA ILE A 232 -6.29 13.11 -16.35
C ILE A 232 -6.74 13.73 -15.04
N LEU A 233 -5.87 14.51 -14.42
CA LEU A 233 -6.16 15.35 -13.29
C LEU A 233 -6.72 16.67 -13.81
N ASP A 234 -7.84 17.09 -13.25
CA ASP A 234 -8.44 18.35 -13.65
C ASP A 234 -7.59 19.55 -13.17
N GLN A 235 -7.93 20.74 -13.65
CA GLN A 235 -7.26 21.98 -13.26
C GLN A 235 -7.37 22.30 -11.77
N PHE A 236 -8.27 21.64 -11.04
CA PHE A 236 -8.49 21.83 -9.60
C PHE A 236 -7.75 20.80 -8.76
N CYS A 237 -7.05 19.84 -9.38
CA CYS A 237 -6.50 18.69 -8.69
C CYS A 237 -7.54 17.92 -7.90
N ALA A 238 -8.77 17.87 -8.39
CA ALA A 238 -9.78 17.04 -7.76
C ALA A 238 -9.33 15.58 -7.76
N PHE A 239 -9.73 14.85 -6.72
CA PHE A 239 -9.51 13.42 -6.68
C PHE A 239 -10.11 12.80 -7.95
N PRO A 240 -9.34 12.00 -8.71
CA PRO A 240 -9.84 11.36 -9.92
C PRO A 240 -10.78 10.22 -9.50
N ALA A 241 -12.05 10.59 -9.26
CA ALA A 241 -13.19 9.70 -9.15
C ALA A 241 -14.37 10.35 -9.87
N VAL A 242 -15.07 9.59 -10.71
CA VAL A 242 -16.40 10.01 -11.16
C VAL A 242 -17.36 9.72 -10.02
N MET A 243 -17.54 10.71 -9.13
CA MET A 243 -18.42 10.57 -7.96
C MET A 243 -19.88 10.24 -8.32
N ASN A 244 -20.31 10.61 -9.53
CA ASN A 244 -21.69 10.41 -9.99
C ASN A 244 -21.93 9.02 -10.62
N ASP A 245 -20.88 8.26 -10.88
CA ASP A 245 -20.95 6.89 -11.35
C ASP A 245 -19.67 6.16 -10.94
N PRO A 246 -19.67 5.48 -9.78
CA PRO A 246 -18.51 4.72 -9.31
C PRO A 246 -18.08 3.61 -10.29
N MET A 247 -18.86 3.33 -11.33
CA MET A 247 -18.53 2.41 -12.42
C MET A 247 -18.06 3.10 -13.71
N ALA A 248 -18.08 4.43 -13.84
CA ALA A 248 -17.78 5.11 -15.12
C ALA A 248 -16.60 6.09 -15.09
N GLY A 249 -15.81 6.14 -14.01
CA GLY A 249 -14.65 7.01 -13.90
C GLY A 249 -13.34 6.34 -13.56
N PRO A 250 -12.20 7.02 -13.78
CA PRO A 250 -10.96 6.54 -13.22
C PRO A 250 -11.08 6.43 -11.71
N ILE A 251 -10.53 5.34 -11.17
CA ILE A 251 -10.46 5.08 -9.74
C ILE A 251 -9.00 5.20 -9.37
N TYR A 252 -8.63 6.12 -8.48
CA TYR A 252 -7.29 6.21 -7.89
C TYR A 252 -7.33 5.69 -6.46
N SER A 253 -6.96 4.43 -6.27
CA SER A 253 -7.03 3.81 -4.94
C SER A 253 -5.80 2.97 -4.67
N VAL A 254 -5.34 2.93 -3.42
CA VAL A 254 -4.56 1.79 -2.95
C VAL A 254 -5.43 0.55 -3.18
N ASP A 255 -4.87 -0.55 -3.64
CA ASP A 255 -5.54 -1.85 -3.59
C ASP A 255 -5.45 -2.36 -2.15
N GLY A 256 -6.57 -2.40 -1.43
CA GLY A 256 -6.61 -2.78 -0.01
C GLY A 256 -5.98 -4.15 0.27
N GLY A 257 -6.16 -5.09 -0.66
CA GLY A 257 -5.59 -6.42 -0.58
C GLY A 257 -4.09 -6.48 -0.85
N ALA A 258 -3.59 -5.68 -1.81
CA ALA A 258 -2.16 -5.50 -2.03
C ALA A 258 -1.51 -4.79 -0.83
N GLY A 259 -2.20 -3.84 -0.24
CA GLY A 259 -1.75 -3.04 0.89
C GLY A 259 -0.90 -1.81 0.53
N ALA A 260 -0.56 -1.05 1.56
CA ALA A 260 0.33 0.11 1.50
C ALA A 260 1.11 0.29 2.81
N ILE A 261 2.20 1.05 2.74
CA ILE A 261 2.99 1.42 3.91
C ILE A 261 2.84 2.91 4.19
N MET A 262 2.62 3.26 5.45
CA MET A 262 2.45 4.64 5.90
C MET A 262 3.52 5.00 6.93
N SER A 263 4.19 6.11 6.71
CA SER A 263 5.22 6.65 7.61
C SER A 263 4.64 7.26 8.89
N THR A 264 5.39 7.31 9.99
CA THR A 264 5.01 8.11 11.17
C THR A 264 4.82 9.60 10.84
N GLY A 265 5.60 10.15 9.91
CA GLY A 265 5.45 11.52 9.40
C GLY A 265 4.05 11.83 8.87
N LEU A 266 3.39 10.85 8.22
CA LEU A 266 2.01 10.97 7.74
C LEU A 266 1.03 11.11 8.90
N PHE A 267 1.17 10.28 9.93
CA PHE A 267 0.26 10.34 11.07
C PHE A 267 0.49 11.60 11.92
N LYS A 268 1.72 12.13 11.96
CA LYS A 268 2.04 13.42 12.61
C LYS A 268 1.48 14.62 11.84
N SER A 269 1.30 14.52 10.51
CA SER A 269 0.75 15.61 9.70
C SER A 269 -0.78 15.64 9.65
N LEU A 270 -1.46 14.63 10.22
CA LEU A 270 -2.89 14.47 10.15
C LEU A 270 -3.55 14.56 11.53
N ASP A 271 -4.70 15.23 11.58
CA ASP A 271 -5.58 15.23 12.75
C ASP A 271 -6.55 14.05 12.67
N PHE A 272 -6.60 13.21 13.71
CA PHE A 272 -7.40 11.99 13.72
C PHE A 272 -8.89 12.29 13.52
N ASP A 273 -9.43 13.31 14.20
CA ASP A 273 -10.86 13.63 14.13
C ASP A 273 -11.25 14.11 12.71
N SER A 274 -10.36 14.85 12.06
CA SER A 274 -10.50 15.26 10.65
C SER A 274 -10.48 14.06 9.70
N VAL A 275 -9.58 13.09 9.92
CA VAL A 275 -9.51 11.85 9.16
C VAL A 275 -10.78 11.01 9.34
N GLU A 276 -11.18 10.78 10.58
CA GLU A 276 -12.40 10.03 10.91
C GLU A 276 -13.63 10.69 10.30
N LYS A 277 -13.77 12.01 10.43
CA LYS A 277 -14.87 12.75 9.81
C LYS A 277 -14.87 12.59 8.30
N CYS A 278 -13.73 12.76 7.63
CA CYS A 278 -13.65 12.56 6.19
C CYS A 278 -14.09 11.15 5.82
N ILE A 279 -13.49 10.13 6.45
CA ILE A 279 -13.78 8.73 6.12
C ILE A 279 -15.27 8.46 6.33
N THR A 280 -15.82 8.74 7.51
CA THR A 280 -17.21 8.44 7.90
C THR A 280 -18.26 9.18 7.10
N THR A 281 -17.93 10.32 6.49
CA THR A 281 -18.85 11.10 5.64
C THR A 281 -18.64 10.91 4.14
N SER A 282 -17.56 10.24 3.73
CA SER A 282 -17.22 10.04 2.32
C SER A 282 -17.94 8.82 1.73
N HIS A 283 -18.06 8.87 0.40
CA HIS A 283 -18.57 7.77 -0.42
C HIS A 283 -17.44 7.04 -1.14
N GLY A 284 -17.58 5.73 -1.34
CA GLY A 284 -16.63 4.94 -2.11
C GLY A 284 -17.08 3.50 -2.33
N SER A 285 -16.47 2.85 -3.32
CA SER A 285 -16.73 1.45 -3.67
C SER A 285 -16.15 0.46 -2.66
N ALA A 286 -15.16 0.87 -1.87
CA ALA A 286 -14.52 0.03 -0.86
C ALA A 286 -13.76 0.93 0.15
N GLY A 287 -13.32 0.35 1.27
CA GLY A 287 -12.60 1.09 2.31
C GLY A 287 -11.28 1.72 1.84
N ASP A 288 -10.52 1.01 1.01
CA ASP A 288 -9.28 1.50 0.39
C ASP A 288 -9.50 2.70 -0.54
N HIS A 289 -10.63 2.73 -1.25
CA HIS A 289 -11.05 3.86 -2.07
C HIS A 289 -11.41 5.07 -1.20
N ILE A 290 -12.19 4.87 -0.13
CA ILE A 290 -12.52 5.93 0.84
C ILE A 290 -11.24 6.49 1.50
N PHE A 291 -10.33 5.61 1.88
CA PHE A 291 -9.01 5.97 2.41
C PHE A 291 -8.26 6.86 1.42
N SER A 292 -8.14 6.43 0.17
CA SER A 292 -7.37 7.13 -0.86
C SER A 292 -7.97 8.51 -1.18
N TYR A 293 -9.30 8.60 -1.23
CA TYR A 293 -10.03 9.86 -1.39
C TYR A 293 -9.72 10.85 -0.25
N CYS A 294 -9.79 10.38 0.99
CA CYS A 294 -9.52 11.24 2.14
C CYS A 294 -8.06 11.70 2.21
N MET A 295 -7.11 10.80 1.94
CA MET A 295 -5.68 11.16 1.89
C MET A 295 -5.41 12.21 0.82
N TRP A 296 -5.99 12.06 -0.37
CA TRP A 296 -5.86 13.03 -1.44
C TRP A 296 -6.38 14.41 -1.02
N ASN A 297 -7.58 14.48 -0.46
CA ASN A 297 -8.15 15.76 -0.01
C ASN A 297 -7.39 16.39 1.16
N MET A 298 -6.62 15.61 1.89
CA MET A 298 -5.72 16.07 2.95
C MET A 298 -4.31 16.41 2.43
N GLY A 299 -4.10 16.38 1.11
CA GLY A 299 -2.83 16.79 0.50
C GLY A 299 -1.79 15.69 0.38
N HIS A 300 -2.16 14.42 0.58
CA HIS A 300 -1.26 13.28 0.51
C HIS A 300 -1.59 12.38 -0.68
N ALA A 301 -0.58 12.05 -1.49
CA ALA A 301 -0.71 11.13 -2.61
C ALA A 301 0.28 9.96 -2.52
N MET A 302 0.10 8.95 -3.37
CA MET A 302 0.89 7.72 -3.32
C MET A 302 2.30 7.92 -3.89
N THR A 303 3.28 7.36 -3.21
CA THR A 303 4.69 7.31 -3.58
C THR A 303 5.03 5.92 -4.08
N LEU A 304 5.73 5.84 -5.21
CA LEU A 304 6.23 4.56 -5.71
C LEU A 304 7.29 3.98 -4.75
N PRO A 305 7.22 2.68 -4.44
CA PRO A 305 8.35 1.99 -3.85
C PRO A 305 9.52 2.06 -4.86
N ASN A 306 10.71 2.37 -4.36
CA ASN A 306 11.86 2.73 -5.20
C ASN A 306 12.11 1.73 -6.35
N THR A 307 12.36 2.23 -7.56
CA THR A 307 12.66 1.43 -8.76
C THR A 307 14.13 1.09 -8.95
N ASN A 308 15.05 1.53 -8.07
CA ASN A 308 16.46 1.13 -8.13
C ASN A 308 16.65 -0.41 -8.07
N SER A 309 15.67 -1.12 -7.52
CA SER A 309 15.57 -2.57 -7.57
C SER A 309 14.73 -3.04 -8.75
N MET A 310 14.77 -2.42 -9.93
CA MET A 310 14.20 -2.99 -11.15
C MET A 310 15.27 -2.98 -12.24
N PRO A 311 16.16 -3.99 -12.28
CA PRO A 311 17.30 -4.02 -13.20
C PRO A 311 16.91 -4.02 -14.70
N THR A 312 15.64 -4.22 -15.02
CA THR A 312 15.14 -4.39 -16.40
C THR A 312 14.22 -3.27 -16.88
N GLY A 313 13.90 -2.26 -16.05
CA GLY A 313 12.87 -1.27 -16.38
C GLY A 313 11.49 -1.91 -16.60
N ASP A 314 11.30 -3.14 -16.12
CA ASP A 314 10.06 -3.87 -16.28
C ASP A 314 9.09 -3.52 -15.16
N LEU A 315 8.22 -2.55 -15.43
CA LEU A 315 7.09 -2.18 -14.57
C LEU A 315 6.11 -3.34 -14.29
N SER A 316 6.32 -4.53 -14.88
CA SER A 316 5.54 -5.72 -14.55
C SER A 316 5.88 -6.30 -13.16
N THR A 317 7.07 -6.04 -12.61
CA THR A 317 7.41 -6.52 -11.27
C THR A 317 6.85 -5.58 -10.21
N ARG A 318 5.80 -6.01 -9.53
CA ARG A 318 5.19 -5.30 -8.40
C ARG A 318 5.78 -5.75 -7.08
N MET A 319 6.03 -4.80 -6.19
CA MET A 319 6.36 -5.06 -4.79
C MET A 319 5.08 -5.31 -3.97
N PHE A 320 3.97 -4.65 -4.31
CA PHE A 320 2.66 -4.82 -3.70
C PHE A 320 1.73 -5.53 -4.70
N SER A 321 1.56 -6.83 -4.51
CA SER A 321 0.76 -7.63 -5.43
C SER A 321 -0.72 -7.61 -5.05
N PRO A 322 -1.63 -7.16 -5.92
CA PRO A 322 -3.07 -7.24 -5.68
C PRO A 322 -3.63 -8.65 -5.87
N GLY A 323 -2.78 -9.69 -5.96
CA GLY A 323 -3.19 -11.04 -6.32
C GLY A 323 -3.72 -11.16 -7.75
N GLU A 324 -4.05 -12.38 -8.20
CA GLU A 324 -4.57 -12.61 -9.54
C GLU A 324 -5.96 -11.97 -9.73
N THR A 325 -6.03 -10.77 -10.32
CA THR A 325 -7.23 -10.26 -11.01
C THR A 325 -7.12 -10.47 -12.52
N ASP A 326 -5.93 -10.76 -13.03
CA ASP A 326 -5.64 -10.63 -14.46
C ASP A 326 -5.70 -11.94 -15.25
N ALA A 327 -5.69 -13.10 -14.58
CA ALA A 327 -5.83 -14.39 -15.27
C ALA A 327 -7.21 -14.57 -15.91
N ILE A 328 -8.22 -13.81 -15.47
CA ILE A 328 -9.57 -13.85 -16.06
C ILE A 328 -9.61 -13.12 -17.42
N PHE A 329 -8.74 -12.12 -17.64
CA PHE A 329 -8.81 -11.26 -18.83
C PHE A 329 -7.69 -11.49 -19.85
N HIS A 330 -6.62 -12.21 -19.51
CA HIS A 330 -5.53 -12.52 -20.44
C HIS A 330 -5.29 -14.02 -20.57
N ASN A 331 -5.71 -14.56 -21.72
CA ASN A 331 -5.51 -15.93 -22.20
C ASN A 331 -4.03 -16.27 -22.54
N ASP A 332 -3.10 -15.37 -22.21
CA ASP A 332 -1.67 -15.55 -22.48
C ASP A 332 -0.99 -16.10 -21.23
N ASN A 333 -0.34 -17.25 -21.39
CA ASN A 333 0.43 -18.06 -20.44
C ASN A 333 1.57 -17.35 -19.66
N LYS A 334 1.45 -16.06 -19.30
CA LYS A 334 2.56 -15.21 -18.84
C LYS A 334 2.37 -14.52 -17.49
N ARG A 335 1.36 -14.86 -16.69
CA ARG A 335 1.26 -14.34 -15.32
C ARG A 335 1.22 -15.49 -14.35
N PHE A 336 2.41 -15.96 -14.00
CA PHE A 336 2.57 -16.93 -12.92
C PHE A 336 2.23 -16.24 -11.61
N ASP A 337 1.19 -16.75 -10.97
CA ASP A 337 0.82 -16.46 -9.59
C ASP A 337 2.08 -16.51 -8.69
N ILE A 338 2.10 -15.70 -7.64
CA ILE A 338 3.19 -15.68 -6.66
C ILE A 338 3.41 -17.10 -6.11
N MET A 339 2.34 -17.88 -5.94
CA MET A 339 2.45 -19.29 -5.55
C MET A 339 3.29 -20.10 -6.54
N ALA A 340 3.00 -20.01 -7.85
CA ALA A 340 3.73 -20.75 -8.87
C ALA A 340 5.21 -20.36 -8.89
N ARG A 341 5.51 -19.06 -8.75
CA ARG A 341 6.89 -18.55 -8.65
C ARG A 341 7.61 -19.11 -7.42
N LEU A 342 6.94 -19.13 -6.27
CA LEU A 342 7.48 -19.70 -5.05
C LEU A 342 7.75 -21.20 -5.18
N ILE A 343 6.85 -21.97 -5.80
CA ILE A 343 7.04 -23.39 -6.07
C ILE A 343 8.28 -23.60 -6.93
N TRP A 344 8.37 -22.91 -8.07
CA TRP A 344 9.53 -23.04 -8.97
C TRP A 344 10.84 -22.62 -8.31
N ALA A 345 10.83 -21.54 -7.55
CA ALA A 345 12.02 -21.06 -6.86
C ALA A 345 12.46 -22.03 -5.75
N ALA A 346 11.51 -22.67 -5.05
CA ALA A 346 11.77 -23.68 -4.04
C ALA A 346 12.29 -25.00 -4.64
N GLU A 347 11.79 -25.38 -5.82
CA GLU A 347 12.23 -26.57 -6.57
C GLU A 347 13.57 -26.37 -7.30
N GLY A 348 14.07 -25.14 -7.40
CA GLY A 348 15.20 -24.81 -8.27
C GLY A 348 14.88 -25.01 -9.75
N SER A 349 13.60 -24.86 -10.11
CA SER A 349 13.10 -25.04 -11.48
C SER A 349 13.68 -23.98 -12.42
N PRO A 350 14.06 -24.35 -13.66
CA PRO A 350 14.52 -23.38 -14.66
C PRO A 350 13.43 -22.38 -15.07
N ASN A 351 12.17 -22.60 -14.69
CA ASN A 351 11.07 -21.66 -14.93
C ASN A 351 11.12 -20.43 -14.02
N CYS A 352 11.87 -20.47 -12.91
CA CYS A 352 12.17 -19.28 -12.12
C CYS A 352 13.52 -18.71 -12.53
N ASP A 353 13.51 -17.85 -13.54
CA ASP A 353 14.68 -17.12 -14.01
C ASP A 353 15.09 -15.98 -13.05
N VAL A 354 16.09 -15.19 -13.46
CA VAL A 354 16.59 -14.04 -12.68
C VAL A 354 15.48 -13.03 -12.39
N ALA A 355 14.53 -12.82 -13.30
CA ALA A 355 13.44 -11.89 -13.09
C ALA A 355 12.43 -12.43 -12.07
N CYS A 356 12.11 -13.73 -12.12
CA CYS A 356 11.32 -14.41 -11.12
C CYS A 356 11.96 -14.32 -9.72
N GLU A 357 13.23 -14.68 -9.59
CA GLU A 357 13.94 -14.60 -8.30
C GLU A 357 13.98 -13.17 -7.78
N HIS A 358 14.30 -12.22 -8.65
CA HIS A 358 14.32 -10.81 -8.32
C HIS A 358 12.95 -10.34 -7.80
N GLN A 359 11.86 -10.70 -8.48
CA GLN A 359 10.51 -10.34 -8.03
C GLN A 359 10.20 -10.90 -6.63
N LEU A 360 10.53 -12.17 -6.35
CA LEU A 360 10.32 -12.77 -5.03
C LEU A 360 11.20 -12.12 -3.94
N MET A 361 12.38 -11.63 -4.30
CA MET A 361 13.28 -10.91 -3.41
C MET A 361 12.83 -9.47 -3.10
N THR A 362 12.09 -8.84 -4.01
CA THR A 362 11.56 -7.48 -3.85
C THR A 362 10.09 -7.43 -3.46
N LEU A 363 9.41 -8.57 -3.40
CA LEU A 363 8.02 -8.65 -2.97
C LEU A 363 7.90 -8.12 -1.54
N VAL A 364 6.93 -7.24 -1.33
CA VAL A 364 6.64 -6.60 -0.03
C VAL A 364 5.35 -7.16 0.54
N SER A 365 4.34 -7.32 -0.31
CA SER A 365 3.04 -7.84 0.11
C SER A 365 2.31 -8.55 -1.03
N ALA A 366 1.37 -9.41 -0.66
CA ALA A 366 0.49 -10.05 -1.61
C ALA A 366 -0.93 -10.20 -1.06
N HIS A 367 -1.91 -9.94 -1.92
CA HIS A 367 -3.31 -10.25 -1.67
C HIS A 367 -3.59 -11.73 -1.95
N ILE A 368 -4.07 -12.46 -0.96
CA ILE A 368 -4.42 -13.87 -1.14
C ILE A 368 -5.80 -14.06 -1.79
N LYS A 369 -6.66 -13.03 -1.76
CA LYS A 369 -8.05 -13.09 -2.23
C LYS A 369 -8.79 -14.28 -1.64
N SER A 370 -8.82 -14.36 -0.33
CA SER A 370 -9.53 -15.38 0.42
C SER A 370 -11.01 -15.52 0.01
N ARG A 371 -11.63 -14.47 -0.53
CA ARG A 371 -12.99 -14.52 -1.08
C ARG A 371 -13.14 -15.45 -2.31
N ASN A 372 -12.04 -15.76 -3.00
CA ASN A 372 -12.01 -16.65 -4.15
C ASN A 372 -11.87 -18.13 -3.75
N VAL A 373 -11.59 -18.43 -2.49
CA VAL A 373 -11.58 -19.81 -1.99
C VAL A 373 -12.91 -20.13 -1.32
N ARG A 374 -13.37 -21.38 -1.49
CA ARG A 374 -14.75 -21.78 -1.14
C ARG A 374 -15.05 -21.73 0.36
N ASN A 375 -14.03 -21.77 1.22
CA ASN A 375 -14.19 -21.74 2.66
C ASN A 375 -12.91 -21.27 3.36
N LEU A 376 -13.07 -20.87 4.62
CA LEU A 376 -12.01 -20.36 5.48
C LEU A 376 -10.86 -21.36 5.68
N GLN A 377 -11.15 -22.66 5.77
CA GLN A 377 -10.12 -23.67 5.99
C GLN A 377 -9.17 -23.75 4.77
N ALA A 378 -9.72 -23.68 3.56
CA ALA A 378 -8.94 -23.63 2.33
C ALA A 378 -8.08 -22.35 2.28
N ALA A 379 -8.64 -21.19 2.68
CA ALA A 379 -7.88 -19.93 2.77
C ALA A 379 -6.70 -20.06 3.72
N THR A 380 -6.94 -20.65 4.90
CA THR A 380 -5.93 -20.88 5.92
C THR A 380 -4.80 -21.79 5.42
N LEU A 381 -5.15 -22.88 4.73
CA LEU A 381 -4.17 -23.78 4.14
C LEU A 381 -3.36 -23.10 3.04
N LEU A 382 -4.01 -22.29 2.21
CA LEU A 382 -3.36 -21.51 1.16
C LEU A 382 -2.35 -20.51 1.75
N ILE A 383 -2.76 -19.70 2.72
CA ILE A 383 -1.90 -18.73 3.43
C ILE A 383 -0.69 -19.43 4.06
N ARG A 384 -0.91 -20.60 4.65
CA ARG A 384 0.17 -21.41 5.23
C ARG A 384 1.11 -21.95 4.15
N ALA A 385 0.59 -22.42 3.02
CA ALA A 385 1.41 -22.90 1.90
C ALA A 385 2.32 -21.80 1.37
N PHE A 386 1.80 -20.57 1.20
CA PHE A 386 2.62 -19.41 0.84
C PHE A 386 3.78 -19.22 1.82
N SER A 387 3.53 -19.32 3.14
CA SER A 387 4.56 -19.12 4.17
C SER A 387 5.66 -20.18 4.09
N GLU A 388 5.27 -21.45 4.00
CA GLU A 388 6.23 -22.56 3.96
C GLU A 388 7.07 -22.52 2.66
N LEU A 389 6.46 -22.14 1.53
CA LEU A 389 7.17 -22.02 0.26
C LEU A 389 8.11 -20.81 0.23
N TYR A 390 7.73 -19.68 0.83
CA TYR A 390 8.62 -18.54 0.95
C TYR A 390 9.81 -18.82 1.87
N ASP A 391 9.58 -19.49 3.00
CA ASP A 391 10.66 -19.98 3.88
C ASP A 391 11.62 -20.92 3.13
N ALA A 392 11.08 -21.83 2.31
CA ALA A 392 11.88 -22.73 1.49
C ALA A 392 12.69 -21.99 0.42
N PHE A 393 12.09 -21.00 -0.23
CA PHE A 393 12.76 -20.12 -1.18
C PHE A 393 13.93 -19.37 -0.53
N LEU A 394 13.72 -18.71 0.61
CA LEU A 394 14.79 -17.99 1.29
C LEU A 394 15.92 -18.93 1.73
N ALA A 395 15.56 -20.09 2.28
CA ALA A 395 16.52 -21.11 2.67
C ALA A 395 17.37 -21.62 1.49
N SER A 396 16.77 -21.81 0.31
CA SER A 396 17.50 -22.26 -0.89
C SER A 396 18.53 -21.24 -1.38
N ARG A 397 18.37 -19.96 -1.01
CA ARG A 397 19.32 -18.87 -1.31
C ARG A 397 20.35 -18.63 -0.23
N GLY A 398 20.38 -19.46 0.81
CA GLY A 398 21.23 -19.24 1.98
C GLY A 398 20.87 -17.98 2.76
N LEU A 399 19.72 -17.37 2.44
CA LEU A 399 19.16 -16.28 3.20
C LEU A 399 18.52 -16.91 4.43
N LYS A 400 19.09 -16.60 5.58
CA LYS A 400 18.33 -16.81 6.80
C LYS A 400 17.20 -15.80 6.73
N LEU A 401 15.97 -16.27 6.94
CA LEU A 401 14.92 -15.39 7.45
C LEU A 401 15.60 -14.52 8.50
N HIS A 402 15.26 -13.24 8.58
CA HIS A 402 15.33 -12.58 9.87
C HIS A 402 14.39 -13.37 10.78
N ARG A 403 14.89 -14.51 11.32
CA ARG A 403 14.23 -15.29 12.35
C ARG A 403 14.28 -14.35 13.51
N LEU A 404 13.23 -13.57 13.60
CA LEU A 404 12.43 -13.34 14.77
C LEU A 404 12.57 -14.55 15.67
N THR A 405 13.66 -14.52 16.43
CA THR A 405 13.83 -15.39 17.56
C THR A 405 12.74 -14.87 18.48
N PRO A 406 11.65 -15.61 18.70
CA PRO A 406 10.66 -15.14 19.63
C PRO A 406 11.40 -14.89 20.94
N ALA A 407 11.16 -13.76 21.59
CA ALA A 407 11.62 -13.50 22.95
C ALA A 407 10.94 -14.44 23.98
N GLY A 408 10.47 -15.62 23.56
CA GLY A 408 9.72 -16.57 24.35
C GLY A 408 10.06 -18.02 23.98
N PRO A 409 9.85 -18.96 24.92
CA PRO A 409 10.23 -20.35 24.75
C PRO A 409 9.49 -20.96 23.55
N THR A 410 10.26 -21.34 22.53
CA THR A 410 9.72 -22.10 21.39
C THR A 410 9.43 -23.52 21.89
N PRO A 411 8.20 -24.05 21.76
CA PRO A 411 7.92 -25.44 22.12
C PRO A 411 8.78 -26.38 21.26
N GLN A 412 9.78 -27.02 21.87
CA GLN A 412 10.78 -27.85 21.17
C GLN A 412 10.17 -29.05 20.41
N HIS A 413 8.91 -29.39 20.65
CA HIS A 413 8.22 -30.49 19.98
C HIS A 413 7.75 -30.19 18.54
N VAL A 414 7.74 -28.93 18.10
CA VAL A 414 7.20 -28.56 16.77
C VAL A 414 8.27 -28.62 15.67
N LEU A 415 9.52 -28.25 15.97
CA LEU A 415 10.59 -28.11 14.97
C LEU A 415 11.14 -29.44 14.41
N ARG A 416 10.97 -30.57 15.11
CA ARG A 416 11.37 -31.89 14.57
C ARG A 416 10.34 -32.53 13.64
N ARG A 417 9.11 -32.01 13.58
CA ARG A 417 8.05 -32.56 12.70
C ARG A 417 7.94 -31.86 11.34
N THR A 418 8.41 -30.62 11.21
CA THR A 418 8.23 -29.82 9.98
C THR A 418 9.04 -30.36 8.80
N THR A 419 10.32 -30.72 8.98
CA THR A 419 11.13 -31.26 7.86
C THR A 419 10.63 -32.60 7.31
N ALA A 420 9.97 -33.43 8.13
CA ALA A 420 9.35 -34.67 7.69
C ALA A 420 7.93 -34.47 7.11
N SER A 421 7.21 -33.44 7.56
CA SER A 421 5.85 -33.14 7.11
C SER A 421 5.83 -32.46 5.74
N THR A 422 6.78 -31.56 5.45
CA THR A 422 6.89 -30.92 4.12
C THR A 422 7.21 -31.96 3.05
N ARG A 423 8.06 -32.95 3.36
CA ARG A 423 8.37 -34.06 2.45
C ARG A 423 7.15 -34.96 2.19
N ARG A 424 6.35 -35.27 3.22
CA ARG A 424 5.12 -36.05 3.07
C ARG A 424 4.00 -35.31 2.34
N LEU A 425 3.92 -33.98 2.49
CA LEU A 425 2.94 -33.19 1.73
C LEU A 425 3.25 -33.25 0.23
N LEU A 426 4.54 -33.13 -0.14
CA LEU A 426 4.99 -33.26 -1.52
C LEU A 426 4.80 -34.69 -2.07
N GLU A 427 5.12 -35.72 -1.27
CA GLU A 427 4.90 -37.13 -1.66
C GLU A 427 3.41 -37.51 -1.81
N SER A 428 2.47 -36.76 -1.21
CA SER A 428 1.03 -37.03 -1.35
C SER A 428 0.39 -36.41 -2.59
N VAL A 429 1.05 -35.41 -3.20
CA VAL A 429 0.58 -34.77 -4.44
C VAL A 429 0.86 -35.66 -5.66
N ASP A 430 1.88 -36.52 -5.62
CA ASP A 430 2.18 -37.50 -6.69
C ASP A 430 1.18 -38.67 -6.78
N THR A 431 0.14 -38.70 -5.94
CA THR A 431 -0.91 -39.74 -5.94
C THR A 431 -2.29 -39.26 -6.39
N ILE A 432 -2.38 -38.07 -7.00
CA ILE A 432 -3.57 -37.54 -7.68
C ILE A 432 -3.21 -37.32 -9.15
#